data_AF-A0A9D9HTF8-F1
#
_entry.id   AF-A0A9D9HTF8-F1
#
_cell.length_a   1.000
_cell.length_b   1.000
_cell.length_c   1.000
_cell.angle_alpha   90.00
_cell.angle_beta   90.00
_cell.angle_gamma   90.00
#
_symmetry.space_group_name_H-M   'P 1'
#
loop_
_entity.id
_entity.type
_entity.pdbx_description
1 polymer ?
#
loop_
_entity_poly.entity_id
_entity_poly.type
_entity_poly.pdbx_seq_one_letter_code
_entity_poly.pdbx_strand_id
1 'polypeptide(L)'
;MKTFHELREAFPSLLDENGVRKTFERFLNDVRKVDETYNSHYLRAEYNFVHASASMAGKWEQFMEDGDRYNLQYRTVGDGKVRPTHAALHNVTLPPSDPFWDEYYPPNGWNCRCTVVQVMKGKYPETPHDEAMKLGELALQDDRKGMFRFNPGKQGKSVPDYNPYTIRRCRDCDIAKGNLKLAKTFIPDNELCEACKVIREMKTKLKQRIEQNGKIYNQLINDPNYTDVHFNKNNGGLKATHIKHNLDRQKGWYEKAVQDVGYKSGHSVILEEEIQNVYRQKSCEGLFDGKPFEIAGAETGTSNNIRNALKHCASKKETKIAVIFFPNGTFSTNAFNDAIAKFNGLKGTTQYLKFDLIYCIQDGKIVQIKKPD
;
A
#
# COMPACT_ATOMS: atom_id res chain seq x y z
N MET A 1 11.63 8.73 0.32
CA MET A 1 12.89 8.14 -0.22
C MET A 1 13.61 9.08 -1.20
N LYS A 2 12.90 9.89 -2.01
CA LYS A 2 13.48 11.09 -2.64
C LYS A 2 13.73 12.23 -1.65
N THR A 3 12.81 12.43 -0.71
CA THR A 3 12.96 13.37 0.41
C THR A 3 14.31 13.28 1.11
N PHE A 4 14.84 12.08 1.36
CA PHE A 4 16.18 11.94 1.96
C PHE A 4 17.31 12.42 1.04
N HIS A 5 17.28 12.06 -0.25
CA HIS A 5 18.31 12.48 -1.21
C HIS A 5 18.23 13.98 -1.52
N GLU A 6 17.02 14.48 -1.73
CA GLU A 6 16.69 15.89 -1.91
C GLU A 6 17.16 16.71 -0.71
N LEU A 7 16.87 16.28 0.52
CA LEU A 7 17.39 16.91 1.73
C LEU A 7 18.92 16.83 1.80
N ARG A 8 19.52 15.67 1.48
CA ARG A 8 20.97 15.49 1.46
C ARG A 8 21.67 16.39 0.45
N GLU A 9 21.02 16.75 -0.66
CA GLU A 9 21.55 17.69 -1.65
C GLU A 9 21.26 19.15 -1.28
N ALA A 10 20.13 19.41 -0.62
CA ALA A 10 19.78 20.71 -0.07
C ALA A 10 20.68 21.12 1.12
N PHE A 11 21.06 20.19 2.00
CA PHE A 11 21.84 20.48 3.21
C PHE A 11 23.20 21.14 2.92
N PRO A 12 24.04 20.65 1.98
CA PRO A 12 25.27 21.30 1.58
C PRO A 12 25.08 22.74 1.06
N SER A 13 23.89 23.05 0.53
CA SER A 13 23.60 24.38 0.00
C SER A 13 23.49 25.46 1.07
N LEU A 14 23.53 25.13 2.37
CA LEU A 14 23.52 26.10 3.48
C LEU A 14 24.79 26.98 3.53
N LEU A 15 25.92 26.46 3.03
CA LEU A 15 27.21 27.14 3.06
C LEU A 15 27.65 27.54 1.66
N ASP A 16 28.35 28.67 1.54
CA ASP A 16 29.04 29.07 0.30
C ASP A 16 30.42 28.42 0.17
N GLU A 17 31.14 28.77 -0.90
CA GLU A 17 32.47 28.23 -1.24
C GLU A 17 33.55 28.48 -0.18
N ASN A 18 33.34 29.47 0.71
CA ASN A 18 34.24 29.79 1.80
C ASN A 18 33.78 29.19 3.14
N GLY A 19 32.75 28.34 3.14
CA GLY A 19 32.17 27.76 4.34
C GLY A 19 31.31 28.72 5.15
N VAL A 20 30.95 29.88 4.60
CA VAL A 20 30.12 30.89 5.27
C VAL A 20 28.63 30.62 4.99
N ARG A 21 27.79 30.82 6.01
CA ARG A 21 26.34 30.63 5.88
C ARG A 21 25.76 31.59 4.83
N LYS A 22 25.02 31.05 3.86
CA LYS A 22 24.28 31.85 2.88
C LYS A 22 23.11 32.60 3.55
N THR A 23 22.76 33.76 2.99
CA THR A 23 21.48 34.43 3.28
C THR A 23 20.31 33.51 2.99
N PHE A 24 19.17 33.73 3.66
CA PHE A 24 17.98 32.93 3.45
C PHE A 24 17.52 32.91 1.98
N GLU A 25 17.58 34.05 1.29
CA GLU A 25 17.13 34.20 -0.10
C GLU A 25 17.99 33.36 -1.06
N ARG A 26 19.33 33.40 -0.90
CA ARG A 26 20.27 32.61 -1.70
C ARG A 26 20.09 31.11 -1.44
N PHE A 27 19.97 30.71 -0.17
CA PHE A 27 19.68 29.32 0.19
C PHE A 27 18.33 28.86 -0.38
N LEU A 28 17.27 29.66 -0.25
CA LEU A 28 15.95 29.37 -0.79
C LEU A 28 15.98 29.17 -2.30
N ASN A 29 16.71 30.00 -3.03
CA ASN A 29 16.86 29.86 -4.48
C ASN A 29 17.63 28.58 -4.88
N ASP A 30 18.65 28.20 -4.12
CA ASP A 30 19.38 26.95 -4.35
C ASP A 30 18.48 25.72 -4.07
N VAL A 31 17.76 25.73 -2.94
CA VAL A 31 16.82 24.67 -2.58
C VAL A 31 15.67 24.56 -3.57
N ARG A 32 15.14 25.68 -4.09
CA ARG A 32 14.09 25.67 -5.13
C ARG A 32 14.53 24.97 -6.41
N LYS A 33 15.79 25.07 -6.80
CA LYS A 33 16.32 24.35 -7.97
C LYS A 33 16.42 22.84 -7.72
N VAL A 34 16.82 22.45 -6.51
CA VAL A 34 16.81 21.05 -6.07
C VAL A 34 15.36 20.51 -6.09
N ASP A 35 14.43 21.24 -5.49
CA ASP A 35 12.99 20.94 -5.53
C ASP A 35 12.47 20.80 -6.97
N GLU A 36 12.78 21.74 -7.86
CA GLU A 36 12.38 21.65 -9.26
C GLU A 36 12.92 20.37 -9.93
N THR A 37 14.20 20.05 -9.71
CA THR A 37 14.84 18.86 -10.27
C THR A 37 14.12 17.58 -9.81
N TYR A 38 13.86 17.43 -8.51
CA TYR A 38 13.28 16.22 -7.93
C TYR A 38 11.76 16.12 -8.13
N ASN A 39 11.05 17.21 -7.82
CA ASN A 39 9.59 17.26 -7.71
C ASN A 39 8.89 17.74 -8.99
N SER A 40 9.64 18.22 -10.00
CA SER A 40 9.09 18.51 -11.34
C SER A 40 9.74 17.66 -12.43
N HIS A 41 11.05 17.80 -12.67
CA HIS A 41 11.71 17.17 -13.82
C HIS A 41 11.76 15.64 -13.71
N TYR A 42 12.28 15.12 -12.60
CA TYR A 42 12.34 13.67 -12.36
C TYR A 42 10.96 13.08 -12.17
N LEU A 43 10.06 13.77 -11.45
CA LEU A 43 8.67 13.33 -11.32
C LEU A 43 7.99 13.17 -12.68
N ARG A 44 8.17 14.13 -13.60
CA ARG A 44 7.62 14.05 -14.95
C ARG A 44 8.23 12.91 -15.76
N ALA A 45 9.55 12.74 -15.70
CA ALA A 45 10.23 11.65 -16.40
C ALA A 45 9.74 10.27 -15.92
N GLU A 46 9.57 10.11 -14.61
CA GLU A 46 9.04 8.89 -13.99
C GLU A 46 7.57 8.64 -14.34
N TYR A 47 6.74 9.69 -14.27
CA TYR A 47 5.34 9.62 -14.69
C TYR A 47 5.21 9.14 -16.14
N ASN A 48 5.97 9.78 -17.05
CA ASN A 48 5.98 9.41 -18.46
C ASN A 48 6.46 7.98 -18.68
N PHE A 49 7.48 7.54 -17.94
CA PHE A 49 7.99 6.18 -18.02
C PHE A 49 6.97 5.15 -17.55
N VAL A 50 6.33 5.37 -16.40
CA VAL A 50 5.28 4.48 -15.88
C VAL A 50 4.12 4.37 -16.87
N HIS A 51 3.70 5.49 -17.45
CA HIS A 51 2.63 5.51 -18.45
C HIS A 51 3.03 4.74 -19.72
N ALA A 52 4.23 5.00 -20.26
CA ALA A 52 4.74 4.30 -21.43
C ALA A 52 4.87 2.78 -21.18
N SER A 53 5.45 2.38 -20.05
CA SER A 53 5.55 0.97 -19.66
C SER A 53 4.18 0.30 -19.55
N ALA A 54 3.19 0.96 -18.94
CA ALA A 54 1.84 0.43 -18.83
C ALA A 54 1.17 0.27 -20.21
N SER A 55 1.31 1.25 -21.11
CA SER A 55 0.82 1.14 -22.49
C SER A 55 1.49 0.01 -23.25
N MET A 56 2.81 -0.15 -23.12
CA MET A 56 3.56 -1.21 -23.78
C MET A 56 3.23 -2.59 -23.20
N ALA A 57 2.93 -2.69 -21.91
CA ALA A 57 2.43 -3.91 -21.27
C ALA A 57 1.07 -4.33 -21.85
N GLY A 58 0.12 -3.40 -22.00
CA GLY A 58 -1.17 -3.68 -22.64
C GLY A 58 -1.03 -4.13 -24.10
N LYS A 59 -0.10 -3.54 -24.85
CA LYS A 59 0.23 -4.01 -26.21
C LYS A 59 0.79 -5.42 -26.21
N TRP A 60 1.67 -5.74 -25.26
CA TRP A 60 2.24 -7.08 -25.16
C TRP A 60 1.14 -8.13 -24.91
N GLU A 61 0.20 -7.84 -24.01
CA GLU A 61 -0.96 -8.71 -23.76
C GLU A 61 -1.75 -8.99 -25.05
N GLN A 62 -2.04 -7.96 -25.84
CA GLN A 62 -2.70 -8.10 -27.14
C GLN A 62 -1.88 -8.94 -28.13
N PHE A 63 -0.57 -8.71 -28.22
CA PHE A 63 0.30 -9.47 -29.12
C PHE A 63 0.35 -10.96 -28.77
N MET A 64 0.25 -11.29 -27.47
CA MET A 64 0.26 -12.67 -27.00
C MET A 64 -1.01 -13.44 -27.32
N GLU A 65 -2.13 -12.77 -27.65
CA GLU A 65 -3.37 -13.45 -28.09
C GLU A 65 -3.16 -14.19 -29.42
N ASP A 66 -2.37 -13.61 -30.33
CA ASP A 66 -2.04 -14.24 -31.61
C ASP A 66 -0.72 -15.03 -31.60
N GLY A 67 0.16 -14.73 -30.64
CA GLY A 67 1.50 -15.31 -30.55
C GLY A 67 2.29 -15.17 -31.86
N ASP A 68 3.07 -16.20 -32.20
CA ASP A 68 3.95 -16.21 -33.38
C ASP A 68 3.22 -16.35 -34.73
N ARG A 69 1.89 -16.19 -34.76
CA ARG A 69 1.17 -16.03 -36.03
C ARG A 69 1.61 -14.77 -36.78
N TYR A 70 2.02 -13.74 -36.04
CA TYR A 70 2.54 -12.48 -36.56
C TYR A 70 3.96 -12.23 -36.05
N ASN A 71 4.67 -11.31 -36.71
CA ASN A 71 5.91 -10.76 -36.17
C ASN A 71 5.61 -9.45 -35.45
N LEU A 72 6.52 -9.05 -34.57
CA LEU A 72 6.56 -7.73 -33.97
C LEU A 72 7.61 -6.88 -34.68
N GLN A 73 7.30 -5.61 -34.83
CA GLN A 73 8.19 -4.65 -35.46
C GLN A 73 8.38 -3.42 -34.57
N TYR A 74 9.64 -3.11 -34.30
CA TYR A 74 10.03 -1.94 -33.54
C TYR A 74 9.85 -0.68 -34.37
N ARG A 75 9.20 0.33 -33.79
CA ARG A 75 8.87 1.61 -34.43
C ARG A 75 9.27 2.76 -33.54
N THR A 76 9.65 3.85 -34.19
CA THR A 76 10.01 5.11 -33.54
C THR A 76 9.18 6.23 -34.14
N VAL A 77 8.90 7.28 -33.37
CA VAL A 77 8.09 8.42 -33.86
C VAL A 77 8.76 9.16 -35.03
N GLY A 78 10.10 9.16 -35.13
CA GLY A 78 10.82 9.73 -36.28
C GLY A 78 10.84 11.26 -36.35
N ASP A 79 10.52 11.94 -35.25
CA ASP A 79 10.37 13.39 -35.15
C ASP A 79 11.66 14.17 -34.85
N GLY A 80 12.83 13.56 -35.10
CA GLY A 80 14.13 14.14 -34.78
C GLY A 80 14.46 14.22 -33.27
N LYS A 81 13.54 13.85 -32.37
CA LYS A 81 13.76 13.81 -30.91
C LYS A 81 14.01 12.40 -30.39
N VAL A 82 14.00 11.40 -31.26
CA VAL A 82 14.37 10.01 -30.95
C VAL A 82 15.89 9.95 -30.82
N ARG A 83 16.40 9.28 -29.76
CA ARG A 83 17.85 9.06 -29.61
C ARG A 83 18.38 8.30 -30.83
N PRO A 84 19.54 8.67 -31.41
CA PRO A 84 20.07 8.00 -32.60
C PRO A 84 20.20 6.47 -32.44
N THR A 85 20.63 6.01 -31.26
CA THR A 85 20.76 4.57 -30.97
C THR A 85 19.41 3.85 -30.92
N HIS A 86 18.33 4.53 -30.51
CA HIS A 86 16.97 3.98 -30.58
C HIS A 86 16.41 4.03 -32.00
N ALA A 87 16.75 5.06 -32.78
CA ALA A 87 16.36 5.17 -34.19
C ALA A 87 16.92 4.01 -35.02
N ALA A 88 18.10 3.50 -34.66
CA ALA A 88 18.69 2.31 -35.28
C ALA A 88 17.87 1.02 -35.06
N LEU A 89 17.00 0.97 -34.04
CA LEU A 89 16.06 -0.13 -33.85
C LEU A 89 14.84 -0.05 -34.78
N HIS A 90 14.63 1.06 -35.49
CA HIS A 90 13.48 1.19 -36.38
C HIS A 90 13.48 0.08 -37.44
N ASN A 91 12.35 -0.60 -37.61
CA ASN A 91 12.18 -1.78 -38.48
C ASN A 91 12.81 -3.08 -37.99
N VAL A 92 13.41 -3.15 -36.79
CA VAL A 92 13.75 -4.45 -36.19
C VAL A 92 12.49 -5.30 -36.13
N THR A 93 12.46 -6.40 -36.88
CA THR A 93 11.28 -7.24 -37.08
C THR A 93 11.61 -8.67 -36.69
N LEU A 94 10.95 -9.17 -35.65
CA LEU A 94 11.23 -10.47 -35.04
C LEU A 94 9.93 -11.15 -34.59
N PRO A 95 9.86 -12.48 -34.50
CA PRO A 95 8.73 -13.16 -33.86
C PRO A 95 8.62 -12.73 -32.38
N PRO A 96 7.40 -12.70 -31.78
CA PRO A 96 7.20 -12.41 -30.36
C PRO A 96 8.03 -13.31 -29.41
N SER A 97 8.31 -14.55 -29.80
CA SER A 97 9.12 -15.50 -29.04
C SER A 97 10.62 -15.19 -28.98
N ASP A 98 11.13 -14.26 -29.80
CA ASP A 98 12.55 -13.93 -29.82
C ASP A 98 13.02 -13.29 -28.49
N PRO A 99 14.16 -13.73 -27.92
CA PRO A 99 14.71 -13.17 -26.68
C PRO A 99 15.04 -11.68 -26.71
N PHE A 100 15.20 -11.07 -27.90
CA PHE A 100 15.35 -9.64 -28.05
C PHE A 100 14.26 -8.86 -27.29
N TRP A 101 13.03 -9.36 -27.30
CA TRP A 101 11.91 -8.71 -26.63
C TRP A 101 11.97 -8.82 -25.10
N ASP A 102 12.82 -9.66 -24.51
CA ASP A 102 12.98 -9.73 -23.05
C ASP A 102 13.75 -8.52 -22.51
N GLU A 103 14.69 -7.99 -23.30
CA GLU A 103 15.61 -6.93 -22.87
C GLU A 103 15.37 -5.59 -23.55
N TYR A 104 14.94 -5.58 -24.81
CA TYR A 104 14.89 -4.37 -25.63
C TYR A 104 13.49 -3.90 -26.00
N TYR A 105 12.47 -4.48 -25.38
CA TYR A 105 11.08 -4.02 -25.54
C TYR A 105 10.89 -2.68 -24.83
N PRO A 106 10.35 -1.65 -25.51
CA PRO A 106 10.31 -0.30 -24.95
C PRO A 106 9.41 -0.20 -23.70
N PRO A 107 9.66 0.78 -22.82
CA PRO A 107 10.54 1.95 -23.00
C PRO A 107 12.03 1.73 -22.64
N ASN A 108 12.90 1.89 -23.64
CA ASN A 108 14.37 1.74 -23.53
C ASN A 108 15.08 2.98 -22.92
N GLY A 109 14.42 3.74 -22.04
CA GLY A 109 14.98 4.95 -21.45
C GLY A 109 13.93 5.96 -20.98
N TRP A 110 14.36 6.95 -20.19
CA TRP A 110 13.48 8.08 -19.81
C TRP A 110 12.97 8.83 -21.04
N ASN A 111 11.68 9.17 -21.06
CA ASN A 111 11.01 9.83 -22.19
C ASN A 111 11.22 9.11 -23.54
N CYS A 112 11.29 7.77 -23.53
CA CYS A 112 11.40 6.98 -24.75
C CYS A 112 10.21 7.24 -25.69
N ARG A 113 10.49 7.42 -26.99
CA ARG A 113 9.51 7.71 -28.06
C ARG A 113 9.38 6.53 -29.02
N CYS A 114 9.53 5.32 -28.49
CA CYS A 114 9.53 4.09 -29.26
C CYS A 114 8.31 3.24 -28.91
N THR A 115 7.88 2.41 -29.85
CA THR A 115 6.76 1.49 -29.70
C THR A 115 7.06 0.21 -30.46
N VAL A 116 6.23 -0.80 -30.23
CA VAL A 116 6.17 -2.00 -31.05
C VAL A 116 4.78 -2.11 -31.65
N VAL A 117 4.71 -2.66 -32.86
CA VAL A 117 3.46 -2.96 -33.57
C VAL A 117 3.53 -4.38 -34.11
N GLN A 118 2.37 -5.02 -34.23
CA GLN A 118 2.24 -6.33 -34.84
C GLN A 118 2.17 -6.20 -36.36
N VAL A 119 2.84 -7.09 -37.09
CA VAL A 119 2.91 -7.09 -38.57
C VAL A 119 2.76 -8.49 -39.13
N MET A 120 2.15 -8.61 -40.32
CA MET A 120 2.07 -9.87 -41.05
C MET A 120 3.47 -10.42 -41.36
N LYS A 121 3.67 -11.72 -41.14
CA LYS A 121 4.89 -12.42 -41.55
C LYS A 121 5.14 -12.24 -43.04
N GLY A 122 6.39 -12.01 -43.42
CA GLY A 122 6.80 -11.75 -44.80
C GLY A 122 6.45 -10.36 -45.36
N LYS A 123 5.64 -9.54 -44.68
CA LYS A 123 5.34 -8.17 -45.15
C LYS A 123 6.56 -7.24 -45.05
N TYR A 124 7.39 -7.45 -44.03
CA TYR A 124 8.62 -6.71 -43.82
C TYR A 124 9.78 -7.70 -43.66
N PRO A 125 11.02 -7.31 -44.07
CA PRO A 125 12.19 -8.14 -43.84
C PRO A 125 12.36 -8.45 -42.36
N GLU A 126 12.53 -9.73 -42.04
CA GLU A 126 12.92 -10.15 -40.70
C GLU A 126 14.37 -9.75 -40.44
N THR A 127 14.64 -9.28 -39.23
CA THR A 127 15.99 -8.92 -38.82
C THR A 127 16.67 -10.18 -38.27
N PRO A 128 17.88 -10.54 -38.73
CA PRO A 128 18.65 -11.61 -38.11
C PRO A 128 18.81 -11.39 -36.61
N HIS A 129 18.61 -12.43 -35.79
CA HIS A 129 18.65 -12.34 -34.33
C HIS A 129 19.93 -11.64 -33.81
N ASP A 130 21.10 -12.06 -34.27
CA ASP A 130 22.38 -11.48 -33.84
C ASP A 130 22.53 -10.00 -34.20
N GLU A 131 21.94 -9.58 -35.32
CA GLU A 131 21.91 -8.17 -35.72
C GLU A 131 20.99 -7.37 -34.80
N ALA A 132 19.78 -7.88 -34.54
CA ALA A 132 18.85 -7.24 -33.62
C ALA A 132 19.43 -7.11 -32.21
N MET A 133 20.08 -8.15 -31.69
CA MET A 133 20.75 -8.12 -30.38
C MET A 133 21.86 -7.06 -30.32
N LYS A 134 22.68 -6.93 -31.37
CA LYS A 134 23.71 -5.88 -31.45
C LYS A 134 23.09 -4.48 -31.45
N LEU A 135 22.01 -4.27 -32.19
CA LEU A 135 21.29 -2.99 -32.21
C LEU A 135 20.66 -2.68 -30.84
N GLY A 136 20.12 -3.70 -30.16
CA GLY A 136 19.58 -3.59 -28.80
C GLY A 136 20.64 -3.18 -27.79
N GLU A 137 21.79 -3.85 -27.81
CA GLU A 137 22.95 -3.51 -26.95
C GLU A 137 23.39 -2.06 -27.16
N LEU A 138 23.49 -1.62 -28.43
CA LEU A 138 23.80 -0.25 -28.78
C LEU A 138 22.74 0.75 -28.28
N ALA A 139 21.46 0.39 -28.38
CA ALA A 139 20.35 1.23 -27.91
C ALA A 139 20.42 1.49 -26.39
N LEU A 140 20.92 0.52 -25.62
CA LEU A 140 21.03 0.59 -24.16
C LEU A 140 22.47 0.73 -23.64
N GLN A 141 23.43 1.12 -24.49
CA GLN A 141 24.84 1.27 -24.10
C GLN A 141 25.06 2.27 -22.94
N ASP A 142 24.23 3.31 -22.86
CA ASP A 142 24.31 4.34 -21.83
C ASP A 142 23.56 3.96 -20.55
N ASP A 143 22.80 2.85 -20.57
CA ASP A 143 22.16 2.28 -19.39
C ASP A 143 23.17 1.47 -18.58
N ARG A 144 24.16 2.16 -18.00
CA ARG A 144 25.24 1.56 -17.20
C ARG A 144 24.74 0.71 -16.02
N LYS A 145 23.50 0.96 -15.60
CA LYS A 145 22.84 0.29 -14.48
C LYS A 145 21.92 -0.85 -14.94
N GLY A 146 21.59 -0.95 -16.21
CA GLY A 146 20.73 -2.01 -16.76
C GLY A 146 19.30 -1.93 -16.23
N MET A 147 18.81 -0.72 -15.94
CA MET A 147 17.44 -0.51 -15.48
C MET A 147 16.43 -0.69 -16.63
N PHE A 148 16.74 -0.21 -17.82
CA PHE A 148 15.83 -0.22 -18.96
C PHE A 148 15.78 -1.56 -19.69
N ARG A 149 16.57 -2.54 -19.25
CA ARG A 149 16.62 -3.91 -19.80
C ARG A 149 15.53 -4.79 -19.20
N PHE A 150 14.28 -4.56 -19.61
CA PHE A 150 13.15 -5.38 -19.17
C PHE A 150 11.96 -5.25 -20.11
N ASN A 151 11.12 -6.29 -20.14
CA ASN A 151 9.82 -6.24 -20.83
C ASN A 151 8.68 -5.97 -19.83
N PRO A 152 8.06 -4.77 -19.84
CA PRO A 152 6.95 -4.45 -18.93
C PRO A 152 5.74 -5.39 -19.06
N GLY A 153 5.47 -5.91 -20.26
CA GLY A 153 4.39 -6.85 -20.53
C GLY A 153 4.66 -8.25 -19.97
N LYS A 154 5.79 -8.85 -20.33
CA LYS A 154 6.18 -10.18 -19.81
C LYS A 154 6.32 -10.17 -18.28
N GLN A 155 6.83 -9.08 -17.70
CA GLN A 155 7.04 -9.01 -16.26
C GLN A 155 5.82 -8.51 -15.47
N GLY A 156 4.81 -7.95 -16.13
CA GLY A 156 3.65 -7.35 -15.46
C GLY A 156 4.01 -6.19 -14.53
N LYS A 157 5.02 -5.39 -14.92
CA LYS A 157 5.60 -4.32 -14.11
C LYS A 157 5.76 -3.05 -14.93
N SER A 158 5.34 -1.91 -14.37
CA SER A 158 5.58 -0.60 -15.00
C SER A 158 6.98 -0.06 -14.72
N VAL A 159 7.63 -0.54 -13.65
CA VAL A 159 9.00 -0.19 -13.27
C VAL A 159 9.76 -1.49 -12.96
N PRO A 160 10.99 -1.67 -13.48
CA PRO A 160 11.83 -2.82 -13.19
C PRO A 160 12.16 -2.93 -11.69
N ASP A 161 12.45 -4.14 -11.22
CA ASP A 161 12.77 -4.37 -9.80
C ASP A 161 14.01 -3.63 -9.33
N TYR A 162 14.96 -3.38 -10.24
CA TYR A 162 16.08 -2.48 -10.00
C TYR A 162 15.79 -1.11 -10.61
N ASN A 163 15.72 -0.08 -9.77
CA ASN A 163 15.41 1.30 -10.16
C ASN A 163 16.00 2.27 -9.11
N PRO A 164 15.84 3.61 -9.22
CA PRO A 164 16.43 4.58 -8.28
C PRO A 164 16.00 4.42 -6.82
N TYR A 165 14.94 3.66 -6.56
CA TYR A 165 14.36 3.41 -5.24
C TYR A 165 14.74 2.04 -4.66
N THR A 166 15.46 1.22 -5.42
CA THR A 166 15.80 -0.14 -5.04
C THR A 166 17.26 -0.46 -5.37
N ILE A 167 17.72 -1.65 -4.99
CA ILE A 167 19.06 -2.14 -5.30
C ILE A 167 18.99 -3.29 -6.30
N ARG A 168 20.09 -3.57 -7.01
CA ARG A 168 20.13 -4.63 -8.04
C ARG A 168 19.62 -5.99 -7.52
N ARG A 169 19.95 -6.32 -6.27
CA ARG A 169 19.52 -7.53 -5.55
C ARG A 169 17.99 -7.63 -5.35
N CYS A 170 17.23 -6.54 -5.51
CA CYS A 170 15.77 -6.59 -5.43
C CYS A 170 15.14 -7.40 -6.57
N ARG A 171 15.86 -7.61 -7.68
CA ARG A 171 15.40 -8.42 -8.83
C ARG A 171 15.17 -9.89 -8.48
N ASP A 172 16.02 -10.45 -7.63
CA ASP A 172 16.08 -11.88 -7.37
C ASP A 172 15.89 -12.27 -5.91
N CYS A 173 15.91 -11.30 -4.98
CA CYS A 173 15.68 -11.48 -3.56
C CYS A 173 14.31 -12.10 -3.20
N ASP A 174 14.34 -13.05 -2.26
CA ASP A 174 13.15 -13.73 -1.74
C ASP A 174 12.12 -12.80 -1.11
N ILE A 175 12.54 -11.74 -0.40
CA ILE A 175 11.59 -10.77 0.19
C ILE A 175 10.79 -10.08 -0.91
N ALA A 176 11.48 -9.59 -1.95
CA ALA A 176 10.84 -8.88 -3.07
C ALA A 176 9.89 -9.79 -3.85
N LYS A 177 10.24 -11.08 -3.97
CA LYS A 177 9.40 -12.13 -4.54
C LYS A 177 8.26 -12.60 -3.63
N GLY A 178 8.19 -12.13 -2.39
CA GLY A 178 7.14 -12.48 -1.43
C GLY A 178 7.40 -13.75 -0.63
N ASN A 179 8.58 -14.34 -0.75
CA ASN A 179 9.03 -15.55 -0.06
C ASN A 179 9.67 -15.23 1.31
N LEU A 180 8.93 -14.52 2.18
CA LEU A 180 9.41 -14.09 3.50
C LEU A 180 9.94 -15.24 4.38
N LYS A 181 9.40 -16.46 4.22
CA LYS A 181 9.83 -17.65 4.98
C LYS A 181 11.22 -18.15 4.59
N LEU A 182 11.60 -17.98 3.32
CA LEU A 182 12.89 -18.42 2.77
C LEU A 182 13.99 -17.36 2.99
N ALA A 183 13.60 -16.11 3.23
CA ALA A 183 14.53 -15.00 3.45
C ALA A 183 15.31 -15.06 4.79
N LYS A 184 15.20 -16.14 5.56
CA LYS A 184 15.94 -16.34 6.83
C LYS A 184 17.47 -16.47 6.64
N THR A 185 17.94 -16.73 5.42
CA THR A 185 19.32 -17.16 5.18
C THR A 185 20.32 -16.03 4.99
N PHE A 186 19.93 -14.88 4.41
CA PHE A 186 20.79 -13.68 4.33
C PHE A 186 20.02 -12.48 3.77
N ILE A 187 19.67 -11.49 4.58
CA ILE A 187 19.16 -10.20 4.12
C ILE A 187 20.20 -9.15 4.52
N PRO A 188 20.69 -8.30 3.59
CA PRO A 188 21.55 -7.18 3.97
C PRO A 188 20.83 -6.27 4.95
N ASP A 189 21.50 -5.95 6.04
CA ASP A 189 20.97 -5.08 7.08
C ASP A 189 21.03 -3.62 6.60
N ASN A 190 20.01 -3.20 5.85
CA ASN A 190 19.82 -1.82 5.44
C ASN A 190 18.33 -1.45 5.53
N GLU A 191 18.08 -0.16 5.73
CA GLU A 191 16.73 0.40 5.92
C GLU A 191 15.77 0.05 4.77
N LEU A 192 16.27 -0.07 3.53
CA LEU A 192 15.46 -0.45 2.37
C LEU A 192 14.95 -1.89 2.52
N CYS A 193 15.79 -2.84 2.94
CA CYS A 193 15.42 -4.22 3.14
C CYS A 193 14.46 -4.39 4.34
N GLU A 194 14.66 -3.63 5.42
CA GLU A 194 13.73 -3.59 6.56
C GLU A 194 12.35 -3.07 6.14
N ALA A 195 12.30 -1.95 5.42
CA ALA A 195 11.06 -1.40 4.89
C ALA A 195 10.36 -2.38 3.95
N CYS A 196 11.12 -3.06 3.08
CA CYS A 196 10.58 -4.07 2.17
C CYS A 196 9.90 -5.22 2.95
N LYS A 197 10.55 -5.72 4.01
CA LYS A 197 9.98 -6.77 4.88
C LYS A 197 8.66 -6.32 5.49
N VAL A 198 8.62 -5.12 6.09
CA VAL A 198 7.40 -4.57 6.69
C VAL A 198 6.27 -4.44 5.67
N ILE A 199 6.53 -3.86 4.49
CA ILE A 199 5.52 -3.70 3.43
C ILE A 199 4.98 -5.06 2.97
N ARG A 200 5.86 -6.06 2.82
CA ARG A 200 5.45 -7.41 2.37
C ARG A 200 4.65 -8.14 3.45
N GLU A 201 5.02 -8.00 4.72
CA GLU A 201 4.23 -8.50 5.84
C GLU A 201 2.84 -7.85 5.91
N MET A 202 2.76 -6.53 5.74
CA MET A 202 1.49 -5.80 5.66
C MET A 202 0.62 -6.30 4.51
N LYS A 203 1.19 -6.48 3.31
CA LYS A 203 0.48 -7.00 2.15
C LYS A 203 -0.05 -8.42 2.40
N THR A 204 0.75 -9.29 3.02
CA THR A 204 0.34 -10.66 3.37
C THR A 204 -0.80 -10.64 4.37
N LYS A 205 -0.70 -9.84 5.45
CA LYS A 205 -1.77 -9.69 6.44
C LYS A 205 -3.06 -9.15 5.82
N LEU A 206 -2.97 -8.17 4.92
CA LEU A 206 -4.12 -7.65 4.19
C LEU A 206 -4.80 -8.74 3.34
N LYS A 207 -4.03 -9.54 2.59
CA LYS A 207 -4.58 -10.64 1.79
C LYS A 207 -5.29 -11.68 2.66
N GLN A 208 -4.65 -12.09 3.77
CA GLN A 208 -5.24 -13.03 4.74
C GLN A 208 -6.55 -12.49 5.31
N ARG A 209 -6.58 -11.21 5.68
CA ARG A 209 -7.79 -10.55 6.18
C ARG A 209 -8.91 -10.50 5.16
N ILE A 210 -8.62 -10.12 3.91
CA ILE A 210 -9.60 -10.12 2.81
C ILE A 210 -10.17 -11.53 2.61
N GLU A 211 -9.32 -12.55 2.60
CA GLU A 211 -9.77 -13.94 2.42
C GLU A 211 -10.62 -14.42 3.60
N GLN A 212 -10.17 -14.20 4.84
CA GLN A 212 -10.87 -14.61 6.05
C GLN A 212 -12.25 -13.92 6.14
N ASN A 213 -12.28 -12.60 5.99
CA ASN A 213 -13.52 -11.84 6.08
C ASN A 213 -14.46 -12.11 4.89
N GLY A 214 -13.92 -12.41 3.71
CA GLY A 214 -14.72 -12.87 2.57
C GLY A 214 -15.44 -14.20 2.84
N LYS A 215 -14.81 -15.14 3.56
CA LYS A 215 -15.47 -16.39 3.99
C LYS A 215 -16.61 -16.12 4.95
N ILE A 216 -16.40 -15.25 5.94
CA ILE A 216 -17.44 -14.86 6.91
C ILE A 216 -18.59 -14.14 6.19
N TYR A 217 -18.29 -13.22 5.29
CA TYR A 217 -19.30 -12.54 4.47
C TYR A 217 -20.21 -13.52 3.72
N ASN A 218 -19.64 -14.53 3.06
CA ASN A 218 -20.41 -15.53 2.32
C ASN A 218 -21.35 -16.35 3.21
N GLN A 219 -21.00 -16.52 4.49
CA GLN A 219 -21.87 -17.17 5.48
C GLN A 219 -23.00 -16.23 5.90
N LEU A 220 -22.67 -14.98 6.25
CA LEU A 220 -23.62 -14.02 6.81
C LEU A 220 -24.61 -13.46 5.79
N ILE A 221 -24.22 -13.30 4.52
CA ILE A 221 -25.08 -12.66 3.50
C ILE A 221 -26.36 -13.47 3.21
N ASN A 222 -26.34 -14.77 3.47
CA ASN A 222 -27.49 -15.66 3.29
C ASN A 222 -28.09 -16.11 4.62
N ASP A 223 -27.55 -15.66 5.76
CA ASP A 223 -28.08 -15.97 7.08
C ASP A 223 -29.24 -15.02 7.40
N PRO A 224 -30.49 -15.53 7.56
CA PRO A 224 -31.64 -14.67 7.85
C PRO A 224 -31.56 -13.96 9.20
N ASN A 225 -30.63 -14.36 10.08
CA ASN A 225 -30.42 -13.72 11.37
C ASN A 225 -29.55 -12.47 11.28
N TYR A 226 -29.01 -12.12 10.11
CA TYR A 226 -28.17 -10.95 9.91
C TYR A 226 -28.74 -10.00 8.86
N THR A 227 -28.51 -8.71 9.09
CA THR A 227 -28.84 -7.60 8.19
C THR A 227 -27.65 -6.64 8.08
N ASP A 228 -27.73 -5.65 7.19
CA ASP A 228 -26.66 -4.67 6.89
C ASP A 228 -25.30 -5.36 6.61
N VAL A 229 -25.34 -6.49 5.89
CA VAL A 229 -24.15 -7.30 5.61
C VAL A 229 -23.39 -6.71 4.43
N HIS A 230 -22.18 -6.18 4.69
CA HIS A 230 -21.35 -5.55 3.68
C HIS A 230 -19.89 -5.99 3.77
N PHE A 231 -19.28 -6.25 2.62
CA PHE A 231 -17.86 -6.61 2.51
C PHE A 231 -17.12 -5.74 1.49
N ASN A 232 -15.96 -5.25 1.89
CA ASN A 232 -15.07 -4.47 1.03
C ASN A 232 -13.90 -5.33 0.56
N LYS A 233 -13.96 -5.76 -0.70
CA LYS A 233 -12.94 -6.60 -1.35
C LYS A 233 -11.54 -5.96 -1.44
N ASN A 234 -11.43 -4.64 -1.29
CA ASN A 234 -10.16 -3.92 -1.46
C ASN A 234 -9.36 -3.84 -0.16
N ASN A 235 -10.04 -3.66 0.99
CA ASN A 235 -9.38 -3.50 2.29
C ASN A 235 -9.68 -4.66 3.26
N GLY A 236 -10.65 -5.52 2.96
CA GLY A 236 -11.09 -6.64 3.80
C GLY A 236 -12.12 -6.26 4.86
N GLY A 237 -12.64 -5.04 4.86
CA GLY A 237 -13.64 -4.59 5.82
C GLY A 237 -14.93 -5.39 5.73
N LEU A 238 -15.49 -5.77 6.86
CA LEU A 238 -16.74 -6.51 6.96
C LEU A 238 -17.61 -5.89 8.04
N LYS A 239 -18.90 -5.70 7.74
CA LYS A 239 -19.89 -5.41 8.77
C LYS A 239 -21.15 -6.25 8.57
N ALA A 240 -21.81 -6.52 9.68
CA ALA A 240 -23.10 -7.20 9.75
C ALA A 240 -23.74 -6.92 11.11
N THR A 241 -25.06 -6.93 11.17
CA THR A 241 -25.81 -6.68 12.40
C THR A 241 -26.84 -7.78 12.57
N HIS A 242 -26.81 -8.47 13.71
CA HIS A 242 -27.81 -9.48 14.02
C HIS A 242 -29.20 -8.85 14.16
N ILE A 243 -30.26 -9.50 13.66
CA ILE A 243 -31.63 -8.94 13.65
C ILE A 243 -32.21 -8.70 15.04
N LYS A 244 -31.67 -9.38 16.06
CA LYS A 244 -32.03 -9.21 17.48
C LYS A 244 -31.03 -8.33 18.26
N HIS A 245 -30.11 -7.66 17.59
CA HIS A 245 -29.27 -6.65 18.22
C HIS A 245 -30.11 -5.39 18.49
N ASN A 246 -30.04 -4.81 19.69
CA ASN A 246 -30.94 -3.74 20.12
C ASN A 246 -30.21 -2.40 20.15
N LEU A 247 -30.19 -1.73 18.99
CA LEU A 247 -29.65 -0.38 18.87
C LEU A 247 -30.47 0.60 19.72
N ASP A 248 -29.87 1.12 20.80
CA ASP A 248 -30.50 2.11 21.68
C ASP A 248 -30.92 3.37 20.89
N ARG A 249 -32.14 3.90 21.12
CA ARG A 249 -32.67 5.04 20.37
C ARG A 249 -31.89 6.36 20.57
N GLN A 250 -31.21 6.51 21.70
CA GLN A 250 -30.39 7.69 22.02
C GLN A 250 -28.90 7.48 21.72
N LYS A 251 -28.38 6.27 21.94
CA LYS A 251 -26.93 5.98 21.86
C LYS A 251 -26.51 4.94 20.82
N GLY A 252 -27.44 4.23 20.20
CA GLY A 252 -27.14 3.19 19.20
C GLY A 252 -26.49 3.72 17.92
N TRP A 253 -26.45 5.04 17.73
CA TRP A 253 -25.62 5.65 16.69
C TRP A 253 -24.12 5.43 16.93
N TYR A 254 -23.66 5.21 18.17
CA TYR A 254 -22.27 4.86 18.47
C TYR A 254 -21.89 3.50 17.88
N GLU A 255 -22.72 2.48 18.06
CA GLU A 255 -22.49 1.13 17.50
C GLU A 255 -22.35 1.19 15.99
N LYS A 256 -23.30 1.88 15.32
CA LYS A 256 -23.28 2.06 13.88
C LYS A 256 -22.06 2.85 13.41
N ALA A 257 -21.67 3.90 14.12
CA ALA A 257 -20.47 4.68 13.81
C ALA A 257 -19.19 3.84 13.95
N VAL A 258 -19.05 3.08 15.04
CA VAL A 258 -17.90 2.18 15.25
C VAL A 258 -17.84 1.11 14.15
N GLN A 259 -18.98 0.51 13.81
CA GLN A 259 -19.09 -0.49 12.76
C GLN A 259 -18.64 0.08 11.40
N ASP A 260 -19.14 1.25 11.00
CA ASP A 260 -18.77 1.90 9.75
C ASP A 260 -17.28 2.31 9.72
N VAL A 261 -16.74 2.78 10.85
CA VAL A 261 -15.31 3.12 10.96
C VAL A 261 -14.43 1.89 10.85
N GLY A 262 -14.80 0.79 11.52
CA GLY A 262 -14.12 -0.49 11.40
C GLY A 262 -14.13 -1.00 9.97
N TYR A 263 -15.30 -1.06 9.34
CA TYR A 263 -15.48 -1.44 7.94
C TYR A 263 -14.60 -0.62 6.98
N LYS A 264 -14.62 0.72 7.10
CA LYS A 264 -13.80 1.61 6.26
C LYS A 264 -12.30 1.42 6.49
N SER A 265 -11.90 1.05 7.70
CA SER A 265 -10.51 0.77 8.08
C SER A 265 -10.06 -0.66 7.76
N GLY A 266 -10.97 -1.49 7.22
CA GLY A 266 -10.70 -2.86 6.81
C GLY A 266 -10.87 -3.91 7.93
N HIS A 267 -11.40 -3.54 9.08
CA HIS A 267 -11.73 -4.45 10.17
C HIS A 267 -13.07 -5.15 9.93
N SER A 268 -13.26 -6.31 10.57
CA SER A 268 -14.56 -6.96 10.70
C SER A 268 -15.25 -6.47 11.98
N VAL A 269 -16.44 -5.88 11.87
CA VAL A 269 -17.25 -5.47 13.03
C VAL A 269 -18.66 -6.03 12.86
N ILE A 270 -18.95 -7.07 13.62
CA ILE A 270 -20.23 -7.78 13.60
C ILE A 270 -20.93 -7.52 14.92
N LEU A 271 -22.13 -6.96 14.88
CA LEU A 271 -22.98 -6.78 16.05
C LEU A 271 -23.80 -8.06 16.25
N GLU A 272 -23.70 -8.68 17.42
CA GLU A 272 -24.27 -10.00 17.71
C GLU A 272 -25.61 -9.90 18.45
N GLU A 273 -26.29 -11.02 18.66
CA GLU A 273 -27.53 -11.07 19.45
C GLU A 273 -27.30 -10.54 20.88
N GLU A 274 -28.05 -9.51 21.25
CA GLU A 274 -28.18 -9.09 22.65
C GLU A 274 -29.23 -9.96 23.35
N ILE A 275 -28.80 -11.00 24.05
CA ILE A 275 -29.71 -11.83 24.85
C ILE A 275 -30.15 -11.03 26.07
N GLN A 276 -31.26 -10.29 25.95
CA GLN A 276 -31.96 -9.75 27.11
C GLN A 276 -32.72 -10.89 27.81
N ASN A 277 -32.49 -11.05 29.12
CA ASN A 277 -33.22 -11.92 30.07
C ASN A 277 -32.57 -13.21 30.59
N VAL A 278 -31.25 -13.41 30.49
CA VAL A 278 -30.58 -14.37 31.38
C VAL A 278 -30.12 -13.64 32.65
N TYR A 279 -30.72 -13.99 33.79
CA TYR A 279 -30.36 -13.44 35.10
C TYR A 279 -28.83 -13.56 35.31
N ARG A 280 -28.11 -12.42 35.35
CA ARG A 280 -26.64 -12.26 35.53
C ARG A 280 -25.72 -12.43 34.30
N GLN A 281 -26.22 -12.57 33.07
CA GLN A 281 -25.35 -12.56 31.88
C GLN A 281 -25.43 -11.21 31.16
N LYS A 282 -24.31 -10.47 31.12
CA LYS A 282 -24.13 -9.32 30.24
C LYS A 282 -23.40 -9.82 29.01
N SER A 283 -23.87 -9.46 27.82
CA SER A 283 -23.22 -9.78 26.55
C SER A 283 -22.51 -8.54 26.01
N CYS A 284 -21.34 -8.75 25.40
CA CYS A 284 -20.65 -7.75 24.57
C CYS A 284 -21.52 -7.32 23.38
N GLU A 285 -21.21 -6.16 22.79
CA GLU A 285 -21.91 -5.64 21.60
C GLU A 285 -21.79 -6.57 20.38
N GLY A 286 -20.68 -7.30 20.29
CA GLY A 286 -20.47 -8.30 19.26
C GLY A 286 -19.01 -8.65 19.09
N LEU A 287 -18.57 -8.82 17.84
CA LEU A 287 -17.22 -9.21 17.46
C LEU A 287 -16.50 -8.13 16.65
N PHE A 288 -15.31 -7.73 17.11
CA PHE A 288 -14.35 -6.88 16.40
C PHE A 288 -13.14 -7.73 16.01
N ASP A 289 -12.93 -7.95 14.72
CA ASP A 289 -11.98 -8.91 14.16
C ASP A 289 -12.09 -10.31 14.81
N GLY A 290 -13.33 -10.76 15.02
CA GLY A 290 -13.65 -12.05 15.62
C GLY A 290 -13.47 -12.11 17.14
N LYS A 291 -13.23 -10.99 17.81
CA LYS A 291 -13.05 -10.92 19.26
C LYS A 291 -14.19 -10.15 19.93
N PRO A 292 -14.71 -10.62 21.09
CA PRO A 292 -15.72 -9.89 21.83
C PRO A 292 -15.28 -8.46 22.12
N PHE A 293 -16.12 -7.49 21.78
CA PHE A 293 -15.81 -6.08 21.97
C PHE A 293 -16.93 -5.31 22.65
N GLU A 294 -16.54 -4.21 23.29
CA GLU A 294 -17.45 -3.33 23.99
C GLU A 294 -17.17 -1.88 23.64
N ILE A 295 -18.21 -1.08 23.50
CA ILE A 295 -18.11 0.34 23.13
C ILE A 295 -18.47 1.20 24.35
N ALA A 296 -17.73 2.30 24.54
CA ALA A 296 -18.11 3.32 25.52
C ALA A 296 -17.80 4.73 25.01
N GLY A 297 -18.71 5.67 25.27
CA GLY A 297 -18.55 7.09 24.93
C GLY A 297 -17.67 7.85 25.94
N ALA A 298 -16.78 8.69 25.44
CA ALA A 298 -15.94 9.62 26.20
C ALA A 298 -16.16 11.07 25.73
N GLU A 299 -17.37 11.59 25.97
CA GLU A 299 -17.84 12.90 25.50
C GLU A 299 -16.90 14.08 25.82
N THR A 300 -16.32 14.11 27.03
CA THR A 300 -15.47 15.23 27.49
C THR A 300 -13.99 15.06 27.16
N GLY A 301 -13.56 13.85 26.77
CA GLY A 301 -12.14 13.55 26.49
C GLY A 301 -11.19 13.64 27.70
N THR A 302 -11.68 13.95 28.90
CA THR A 302 -10.84 14.04 30.10
C THR A 302 -10.32 12.66 30.52
N SER A 303 -9.15 12.61 31.15
CA SER A 303 -8.55 11.33 31.57
C SER A 303 -9.44 10.52 32.51
N ASN A 304 -10.24 11.19 33.36
CA ASN A 304 -11.22 10.52 34.22
C ASN A 304 -12.41 9.96 33.43
N ASN A 305 -12.91 10.69 32.42
CA ASN A 305 -14.00 10.23 31.57
C ASN A 305 -13.56 9.03 30.72
N ILE A 306 -12.38 9.07 30.11
CA ILE A 306 -11.81 7.95 29.35
C ILE A 306 -11.62 6.74 30.26
N ARG A 307 -11.06 6.92 31.46
CA ARG A 307 -10.92 5.82 32.45
C ARG A 307 -12.28 5.22 32.81
N ASN A 308 -13.32 6.05 32.98
CA ASN A 308 -14.66 5.54 33.28
C ASN A 308 -15.26 4.79 32.09
N ALA A 309 -14.99 5.22 30.85
CA ALA A 309 -15.36 4.47 29.65
C ALA A 309 -14.64 3.12 29.58
N LEU A 310 -13.34 3.05 29.90
CA LEU A 310 -12.60 1.78 30.02
C LEU A 310 -13.19 0.86 31.10
N LYS A 311 -13.60 1.42 32.24
CA LYS A 311 -14.30 0.67 33.30
C LYS A 311 -15.65 0.13 32.83
N HIS A 312 -16.39 0.89 32.01
CA HIS A 312 -17.63 0.43 31.40
C HIS A 312 -17.37 -0.81 30.54
N CYS A 313 -16.39 -0.73 29.64
CA CYS A 313 -15.97 -1.86 28.82
C CYS A 313 -15.53 -3.06 29.69
N ALA A 314 -14.76 -2.81 30.75
CA ALA A 314 -14.27 -3.86 31.66
C ALA A 314 -15.35 -4.50 32.54
N SER A 315 -16.57 -3.96 32.55
CA SER A 315 -17.68 -4.51 33.33
C SER A 315 -18.25 -5.79 32.73
N LYS A 316 -18.03 -6.01 31.43
CA LYS A 316 -18.28 -7.26 30.69
C LYS A 316 -16.94 -8.01 30.61
N LYS A 317 -16.81 -9.14 31.30
CA LYS A 317 -15.49 -9.77 31.57
C LYS A 317 -14.95 -10.56 30.39
N GLU A 318 -15.81 -10.90 29.46
CA GLU A 318 -15.51 -11.55 28.19
C GLU A 318 -14.96 -10.58 27.14
N THR A 319 -15.10 -9.26 27.35
CA THR A 319 -14.57 -8.23 26.44
C THR A 319 -13.07 -8.37 26.24
N LYS A 320 -12.65 -8.51 24.98
CA LYS A 320 -11.25 -8.52 24.56
C LYS A 320 -10.82 -7.19 23.94
N ILE A 321 -11.73 -6.52 23.24
CA ILE A 321 -11.47 -5.27 22.55
C ILE A 321 -12.31 -4.17 23.19
N ALA A 322 -11.66 -3.12 23.70
CA ALA A 322 -12.37 -1.92 24.15
C ALA A 322 -12.38 -0.86 23.04
N VAL A 323 -13.54 -0.30 22.73
CA VAL A 323 -13.68 0.80 21.78
C VAL A 323 -14.16 2.03 22.52
N ILE A 324 -13.30 3.04 22.61
CA ILE A 324 -13.63 4.32 23.23
C ILE A 324 -13.99 5.32 22.13
N PHE A 325 -15.25 5.75 22.10
CA PHE A 325 -15.78 6.66 21.10
C PHE A 325 -15.80 8.10 21.64
N PHE A 326 -15.24 9.04 20.89
CA PHE A 326 -15.15 10.46 21.25
C PHE A 326 -16.10 11.26 20.36
N PRO A 327 -17.39 11.41 20.73
CA PRO A 327 -18.40 12.01 19.86
C PRO A 327 -18.17 13.49 19.57
N ASN A 328 -17.47 14.20 20.45
CA ASN A 328 -17.30 15.65 20.39
C ASN A 328 -15.91 16.07 19.90
N GLY A 329 -15.14 15.17 19.30
CA GLY A 329 -13.83 15.52 18.78
C GLY A 329 -12.74 15.74 19.84
N THR A 330 -12.93 15.21 21.06
CA THR A 330 -12.17 15.59 22.27
C THR A 330 -10.95 14.70 22.59
N PHE A 331 -10.53 13.82 21.68
CA PHE A 331 -9.39 12.94 21.91
C PHE A 331 -8.08 13.73 22.08
N SER A 332 -7.29 13.34 23.09
CA SER A 332 -5.93 13.82 23.31
C SER A 332 -5.05 12.67 23.76
N THR A 333 -3.89 12.52 23.13
CA THR A 333 -2.91 11.49 23.48
C THR A 333 -2.48 11.58 24.95
N ASN A 334 -2.30 12.80 25.48
CA ASN A 334 -1.92 13.00 26.88
C ASN A 334 -3.02 12.52 27.83
N ALA A 335 -4.26 12.98 27.62
CA ALA A 335 -5.39 12.57 28.45
C ALA A 335 -5.67 11.06 28.36
N PHE A 336 -5.48 10.45 27.19
CA PHE A 336 -5.58 9.01 27.00
C PHE A 336 -4.51 8.25 27.78
N ASN A 337 -3.24 8.66 27.70
CA ASN A 337 -2.15 8.02 28.44
C ASN A 337 -2.37 8.11 29.96
N ASP A 338 -2.79 9.26 30.46
CA ASP A 338 -3.15 9.44 31.88
C ASP A 338 -4.32 8.53 32.27
N ALA A 339 -5.33 8.39 31.40
CA ALA A 339 -6.45 7.51 31.64
C ALA A 339 -6.03 6.04 31.71
N ILE A 340 -5.13 5.61 30.83
CA ILE A 340 -4.56 4.25 30.81
C ILE A 340 -3.76 4.00 32.09
N ALA A 341 -2.93 4.95 32.53
CA ALA A 341 -2.19 4.83 33.79
C ALA A 341 -3.15 4.67 34.98
N LYS A 342 -4.19 5.51 35.07
CA LYS A 342 -5.22 5.43 36.11
C LYS A 342 -6.02 4.12 36.04
N PHE A 343 -6.35 3.64 34.84
CA PHE A 343 -7.07 2.38 34.64
C PHE A 343 -6.20 1.18 35.04
N ASN A 344 -4.91 1.19 34.70
CA ASN A 344 -3.95 0.19 35.13
C ASN A 344 -3.73 0.19 36.65
N GLY A 345 -3.88 1.34 37.32
CA GLY A 345 -3.93 1.43 38.78
C GLY A 345 -5.08 0.65 39.43
N LEU A 346 -6.07 0.21 38.66
CA LEU A 346 -7.18 -0.63 39.12
C LEU A 346 -6.87 -2.14 39.03
N LYS A 347 -5.68 -2.54 38.56
CA LYS A 347 -5.25 -3.94 38.50
C LYS A 347 -5.51 -4.62 39.85
N GLY A 348 -6.12 -5.81 39.80
CA GLY A 348 -6.52 -6.57 40.99
C GLY A 348 -7.92 -6.24 41.54
N THR A 349 -8.60 -5.21 41.01
CA THR A 349 -9.99 -4.90 41.36
C THR A 349 -10.98 -5.51 40.36
N THR A 350 -12.25 -5.61 40.76
CA THR A 350 -13.35 -6.01 39.87
C THR A 350 -13.62 -5.02 38.74
N GLN A 351 -13.06 -3.80 38.81
CA GLN A 351 -13.23 -2.75 37.80
C GLN A 351 -12.18 -2.81 36.69
N TYR A 352 -11.20 -3.71 36.78
CA TYR A 352 -10.15 -3.89 35.79
C TYR A 352 -10.40 -5.09 34.88
N LEU A 353 -9.94 -4.96 33.64
CA LEU A 353 -9.84 -6.05 32.66
C LEU A 353 -8.63 -5.77 31.77
N LYS A 354 -7.79 -6.79 31.52
CA LYS A 354 -6.71 -6.67 30.55
C LYS A 354 -7.28 -6.90 29.15
N PHE A 355 -7.47 -5.82 28.41
CA PHE A 355 -7.89 -5.89 27.00
C PHE A 355 -6.73 -6.34 26.10
N ASP A 356 -7.05 -7.01 25.01
CA ASP A 356 -6.08 -7.34 23.96
C ASP A 356 -5.69 -6.08 23.18
N LEU A 357 -6.68 -5.24 22.85
CA LEU A 357 -6.50 -3.95 22.19
C LEU A 357 -7.54 -2.96 22.68
N ILE A 358 -7.16 -1.68 22.64
CA ILE A 358 -8.04 -0.54 22.88
C ILE A 358 -8.00 0.32 21.61
N TYR A 359 -9.17 0.56 21.02
CA TYR A 359 -9.35 1.47 19.90
C TYR A 359 -9.96 2.78 20.38
N CYS A 360 -9.44 3.90 19.91
CA CYS A 360 -10.08 5.21 20.08
C CYS A 360 -10.59 5.68 18.74
N ILE A 361 -11.87 6.06 18.69
CA ILE A 361 -12.53 6.49 17.47
C ILE A 361 -13.05 7.90 17.66
N GLN A 362 -12.75 8.75 16.68
CA GLN A 362 -13.17 10.15 16.62
C GLN A 362 -13.35 10.54 15.15
N ASP A 363 -14.33 11.40 14.85
CA ASP A 363 -14.52 12.03 13.52
C ASP A 363 -14.51 11.02 12.36
N GLY A 364 -15.14 9.86 12.57
CA GLY A 364 -15.22 8.79 11.58
C GLY A 364 -13.89 8.07 11.30
N LYS A 365 -12.92 8.12 12.21
CA LYS A 365 -11.60 7.50 12.07
C LYS A 365 -11.14 6.84 13.36
N ILE A 366 -10.29 5.81 13.22
CA ILE A 366 -9.50 5.27 14.33
C ILE A 366 -8.32 6.22 14.54
N VAL A 367 -8.28 6.91 15.68
CA VAL A 367 -7.23 7.90 16.02
C VAL A 367 -6.12 7.31 16.89
N GLN A 368 -6.40 6.23 17.61
CA GLN A 368 -5.40 5.51 18.41
C GLN A 368 -5.74 4.03 18.46
N ILE A 369 -4.70 3.20 18.39
CA ILE A 369 -4.74 1.78 18.75
C ILE A 369 -3.69 1.57 19.82
N LYS A 370 -4.07 1.01 20.98
CA LYS A 370 -3.14 0.67 22.05
C LYS A 370 -3.27 -0.82 22.35
N LYS A 371 -2.15 -1.52 22.31
CA LYS A 371 -1.98 -2.83 22.94
C LYS A 371 -1.55 -2.59 24.39
N PRO A 372 -2.38 -2.93 25.39
CA PRO A 372 -2.01 -2.77 26.79
C PRO A 372 -0.85 -3.68 27.18
N ASP A 373 0.02 -3.18 28.05
CA ASP A 373 1.21 -3.88 28.54
C ASP A 373 0.87 -4.99 29.55
#